data_AF-A0A7Y6PPW6-F1
#
_entry.id   AF-A0A7Y6PPW6-F1
#
_cell.length_a   1.000
_cell.length_b   1.000
_cell.length_c   1.000
_cell.angle_alpha   90.00
_cell.angle_beta   90.00
_cell.angle_gamma   90.00
#
_symmetry.space_group_name_H-M   'P 1'
#
loop_
_entity.id
_entity.type
_entity.pdbx_description
1 polymer ?
#
loop_
_entity_poly.entity_id
_entity_poly.type
_entity_poly.pdbx_seq_one_letter_code
_entity_poly.pdbx_strand_id
1 'polypeptide(L)'
;MAERVNREFVPLIAQIDGFVDFYALDTEDGLISVSVFRDAKGADESVRAAAKWVGQTMAKEFPEKPEVMSGEVFAHRHMEQKKAA
;
A
#
# COMPACT_ATOMS: atom_id res chain seq x y z
N MET A 1 5.70 3.18 -12.44
CA MET A 1 5.52 3.15 -10.97
C MET A 1 4.87 1.82 -10.52
N ALA A 2 3.68 1.51 -11.04
CA ALA A 2 2.92 0.29 -10.73
C ALA A 2 3.72 -1.03 -10.78
N GLU A 3 4.56 -1.25 -11.81
CA GLU A 3 5.37 -2.47 -11.89
C GLU A 3 6.36 -2.59 -10.71
N ARG A 4 7.03 -1.49 -10.34
CA ARG A 4 7.98 -1.48 -9.23
C ARG A 4 7.28 -1.70 -7.89
N VAL A 5 6.12 -1.07 -7.69
CA VAL A 5 5.27 -1.31 -6.51
C VAL A 5 4.92 -2.79 -6.39
N ASN A 6 4.39 -3.40 -7.45
CA ASN A 6 4.00 -4.82 -7.44
C ASN A 6 5.19 -5.79 -7.26
N ARG A 7 6.35 -5.48 -7.83
CA ARG A 7 7.51 -6.38 -7.79
C ARG A 7 8.32 -6.26 -6.50
N GLU A 8 8.39 -5.07 -5.91
CA GLU A 8 9.32 -4.78 -4.82
C GLU A 8 8.60 -4.42 -3.51
N PHE A 9 7.57 -3.57 -3.57
CA PHE A 9 6.90 -3.09 -2.36
C PHE A 9 5.84 -4.07 -1.84
N VAL A 10 4.97 -4.57 -2.72
CA VAL A 10 3.89 -5.52 -2.33
C VAL A 10 4.45 -6.76 -1.64
N PRO A 11 5.51 -7.45 -2.15
CA PRO A 11 6.06 -8.62 -1.47
C PRO A 11 6.68 -8.31 -0.10
N LEU A 12 7.14 -7.07 0.11
CA LEU A 12 7.74 -6.61 1.35
C LEU A 12 6.67 -6.40 2.43
N ILE A 13 5.53 -5.77 2.11
CA ILE A 13 4.44 -5.61 3.08
C ILE A 13 3.59 -6.88 3.25
N ALA A 14 3.53 -7.75 2.24
CA ALA A 14 2.81 -9.03 2.33
C ALA A 14 3.46 -10.03 3.30
N GLN A 15 4.72 -9.82 3.67
CA GLN A 15 5.43 -10.61 4.68
C GLN A 15 5.17 -10.13 6.12
N ILE A 16 4.55 -8.96 6.29
CA ILE A 16 4.22 -8.44 7.61
C ILE A 16 3.04 -9.24 8.17
N ASP A 17 3.18 -9.65 9.44
CA ASP A 17 2.16 -10.45 10.12
C ASP A 17 0.79 -9.77 10.07
N GLY A 18 -0.20 -10.54 9.63
CA GLY A 18 -1.58 -10.08 9.54
C GLY A 18 -1.93 -9.26 8.31
N PHE A 19 -1.10 -9.23 7.27
CA PHE A 19 -1.49 -8.70 5.95
C PHE A 19 -2.79 -9.34 5.45
N VAL A 20 -3.72 -8.52 4.97
CA VAL A 20 -5.03 -8.95 4.45
C VAL A 20 -5.19 -8.55 2.99
N ASP A 21 -4.94 -7.27 2.68
CA ASP A 21 -5.20 -6.74 1.34
C ASP A 21 -4.33 -5.52 1.03
N PHE A 22 -4.16 -5.23 -0.25
CA PHE A 22 -3.45 -4.05 -0.73
C PHE A 22 -4.06 -3.50 -2.01
N TYR A 23 -4.23 -2.18 -2.02
CA TYR A 23 -4.70 -1.41 -3.16
C TYR A 23 -3.71 -0.28 -3.43
N ALA A 24 -3.41 -0.04 -4.70
CA ALA A 24 -2.67 1.13 -5.14
C ALA A 24 -3.36 1.73 -6.36
N LEU A 25 -3.47 3.05 -6.38
CA LEU A 25 -4.10 3.81 -7.44
C LEU A 25 -3.16 4.90 -7.89
N ASP A 26 -2.88 4.94 -9.19
CA ASP A 26 -2.29 6.11 -9.82
C ASP A 26 -3.40 7.19 -9.89
N THR A 27 -3.13 8.35 -9.31
CA THR A 27 -3.97 9.54 -9.33
C THR A 27 -3.29 10.64 -10.14
N GLU A 28 -4.04 11.68 -10.54
CA GLU A 28 -3.45 12.82 -11.26
C GLU A 28 -2.32 13.49 -10.45
N ASP A 29 -2.48 13.55 -9.14
CA ASP A 29 -1.55 14.20 -8.20
C ASP A 29 -0.52 13.25 -7.56
N GLY A 30 -0.46 11.98 -7.98
CA GLY A 30 0.50 11.02 -7.42
C GLY A 30 -0.03 9.60 -7.23
N LEU A 31 0.31 9.01 -6.08
CA LEU A 31 0.01 7.61 -5.74
C LEU A 31 -0.76 7.55 -4.43
N ILE A 32 -1.93 6.93 -4.45
CA ILE A 32 -2.64 6.53 -3.23
C ILE A 32 -2.43 5.03 -3.03
N SER A 33 -2.11 4.63 -1.81
CA SER A 33 -2.06 3.22 -1.44
C SER A 33 -2.83 2.96 -0.15
N VAL A 34 -3.52 1.82 -0.11
CA VAL A 34 -4.26 1.34 1.05
C VAL A 34 -3.77 -0.06 1.35
N SER A 35 -3.34 -0.30 2.59
CA SER A 35 -2.96 -1.63 3.06
C SER A 35 -3.84 -2.00 4.24
N VAL A 36 -4.38 -3.22 4.23
CA VAL A 36 -5.29 -3.73 5.26
C VAL A 36 -4.56 -4.81 6.05
N PHE A 37 -4.59 -4.67 7.37
CA PHE A 37 -4.01 -5.63 8.31
C PHE A 37 -5.06 -6.07 9.33
N ARG A 38 -4.85 -7.26 9.92
CA ARG A 38 -5.71 -7.81 10.97
C ARG A 38 -5.72 -6.95 12.24
N ASP A 39 -4.64 -6.23 12.51
CA ASP A 39 -4.49 -5.38 13.68
C ASP A 39 -3.63 -4.14 13.36
N ALA A 40 -3.68 -3.17 14.29
CA ALA A 40 -2.93 -1.92 14.17
C ALA A 40 -1.41 -2.12 14.15
N LYS A 41 -0.89 -3.20 14.79
CA LYS A 41 0.55 -3.46 14.83
C LYS A 41 1.09 -3.74 13.43
N GLY A 42 0.39 -4.57 12.65
CA GLY A 42 0.74 -4.85 11.25
C GLY A 42 0.66 -3.59 10.38
N ALA A 43 -0.38 -2.78 10.56
CA ALA A 43 -0.51 -1.51 9.83
C ALA A 43 0.62 -0.51 10.16
N ASP A 44 0.98 -0.35 11.42
CA ASP A 44 2.08 0.53 11.82
C ASP A 44 3.44 0.05 11.30
N GLU A 45 3.63 -1.28 11.22
CA GLU A 45 4.82 -1.87 10.61
C GLU A 45 4.86 -1.62 9.10
N SER A 46 3.73 -1.69 8.41
CA SER A 46 3.65 -1.38 6.98
C SER A 46 4.00 0.08 6.70
N VAL A 47 3.58 1.03 7.55
CA VAL A 47 3.94 2.46 7.43
C VAL A 47 5.46 2.64 7.53
N ARG A 48 6.13 1.98 8.49
CA ARG A 48 7.59 2.04 8.62
C ARG A 48 8.29 1.43 7.40
N ALA A 49 7.78 0.31 6.90
CA ALA A 49 8.32 -0.38 5.75
C ALA A 49 8.18 0.46 4.46
N ALA A 50 7.02 1.12 4.28
CA ALA A 50 6.75 2.06 3.20
C ALA A 50 7.69 3.26 3.23
N ALA A 51 7.84 3.91 4.39
CA ALA A 51 8.74 5.06 4.54
C ALA A 51 10.18 4.70 4.17
N LYS A 52 10.66 3.53 4.61
CA LYS A 52 11.99 3.03 4.26
C LYS A 52 12.12 2.76 2.76
N TRP A 53 11.16 2.06 2.17
CA TRP A 53 11.20 1.71 0.74
C TRP A 53 11.12 2.96 -0.15
N VAL A 54 10.23 3.91 0.14
CA VAL A 54 10.14 5.19 -0.58
C VAL A 54 11.45 5.96 -0.48
N GLY A 55 12.03 6.07 0.72
CA GLY A 55 13.30 6.77 0.92
C GLY A 55 14.49 6.13 0.19
N GLN A 56 14.48 4.82 -0.04
CA GLN A 56 15.55 4.10 -0.74
C GLN A 56 15.34 4.03 -2.26
N THR A 57 14.09 3.91 -2.69
CA THR A 57 13.73 3.49 -4.05
C THR A 57 13.03 4.57 -4.87
N MET A 58 12.37 5.52 -4.21
CA MET A 58 11.51 6.51 -4.86
C MET A 58 11.71 7.95 -4.36
N ALA A 59 12.85 8.24 -3.71
CA ALA A 59 13.13 9.55 -3.13
C ALA A 59 13.20 10.69 -4.16
N LYS A 60 13.42 10.38 -5.45
CA LYS A 60 13.43 11.39 -6.52
C LYS A 60 12.02 11.68 -7.05
N GLU A 61 11.15 10.68 -7.01
CA GLU A 61 9.78 10.74 -7.48
C GLU A 61 8.84 11.39 -6.45
N PHE A 62 9.14 11.27 -5.15
CA PHE A 62 8.35 11.84 -4.06
C PHE A 62 9.20 12.83 -3.22
N PRO A 63 9.23 14.12 -3.59
CA PRO A 63 9.98 15.13 -2.86
C PRO A 63 9.34 15.49 -1.51
N GLU A 64 8.04 15.32 -1.38
CA GLU A 64 7.29 15.56 -0.14
C GLU A 64 6.95 14.25 0.58
N LYS A 65 6.80 14.33 1.90
CA LYS A 65 6.37 13.17 2.69
C LYS A 65 4.91 12.85 2.36
N PRO A 66 4.55 11.57 2.22
CA PRO A 66 3.15 11.20 2.04
C PRO A 66 2.36 11.54 3.30
N GLU A 67 1.09 11.88 3.12
CA GLU A 67 0.11 11.84 4.21
C GLU A 67 -0.18 10.38 4.56
N VAL A 68 -0.24 10.07 5.87
CA VAL A 68 -0.52 8.73 6.38
C VAL A 68 -1.71 8.79 7.32
N MET A 69 -2.71 7.95 7.05
CA MET A 69 -3.92 7.83 7.86
C MET A 69 -4.17 6.35 8.19
N SER A 70 -4.71 6.10 9.39
CA SER A 70 -5.07 4.75 9.88
C SER A 70 -6.48 4.75 10.45
N GLY A 71 -7.20 3.65 10.30
CA GLY A 71 -8.55 3.47 10.83
C GLY A 71 -9.06 2.05 10.68
N GLU A 72 -10.20 1.75 11.32
CA GLU A 72 -10.84 0.43 11.24
C GLU A 72 -11.70 0.32 9.98
N VAL A 73 -11.59 -0.82 9.29
CA VAL A 73 -12.46 -1.11 8.14
C VAL A 73 -13.86 -1.47 8.66
N PHE A 74 -14.81 -0.53 8.58
CA PHE A 74 -16.19 -0.75 9.03
C PHE A 74 -17.10 -1.38 7.96
N ALA A 75 -16.71 -1.30 6.69
CA ALA A 75 -17.44 -1.91 5.58
C ALA A 75 -16.49 -2.25 4.43
N HIS A 76 -16.65 -3.45 3.85
CA HIS A 76 -15.98 -3.84 2.61
C HIS A 76 -16.87 -4.80 1.81
N ARG A 77 -16.74 -4.77 0.48
CA ARG A 77 -17.33 -5.77 -0.41
C ARG A 77 -16.40 -5.97 -1.60
N HIS A 78 -15.93 -7.19 -1.79
CA HIS A 78 -15.23 -7.59 -3.00
C HIS A 78 -16.20 -8.33 -3.91
N MET A 79 -16.27 -7.92 -5.19
CA MET A 79 -17.02 -8.63 -6.23
C MET A 79 -16.01 -9.07 -7.28
N GLU A 80 -16.01 -10.34 -7.66
CA GLU A 80 -15.15 -10.81 -8.75
C GLU A 80 -15.48 -10.03 -10.03
N GLN A 81 -14.50 -9.29 -10.56
CA GLN A 81 -14.63 -8.77 -11.92
C GLN A 81 -14.44 -9.93 -12.89
N LYS A 82 -15.48 -10.25 -13.66
CA LYS A 82 -15.29 -11.04 -14.87
C LYS A 82 -14.33 -10.25 -15.76
N LYS A 83 -13.12 -10.77 -15.99
CA LYS A 83 -12.23 -10.22 -17.02
C LYS A 83 -13.02 -10.13 -18.32
N ALA A 84 -13.08 -8.94 -18.91
CA ALA A 84 -13.54 -8.80 -20.28
C ALA A 84 -12.62 -9.66 -21.16
N ALA A 85 -13.22 -10.58 -21.92
CA ALA A 85 -12.54 -11.45 -22.86
C ALA A 85 -12.01 -10.66 -24.05
#